data_AF-A0A238X4P8-F1
#
_entry.id   AF-A0A238X4P8-F1
#
_cell.length_a   1.000
_cell.length_b   1.000
_cell.length_c   1.000
_cell.angle_alpha   90.00
_cell.angle_beta   90.00
_cell.angle_gamma   90.00
#
_symmetry.space_group_name_H-M   'P 1'
#
loop_
_entity.id
_entity.type
_entity.pdbx_description
1 polymer ?
#
loop_
_entity_poly.entity_id
_entity_poly.type
_entity_poly.pdbx_seq_one_letter_code
_entity_poly.pdbx_strand_id
1 'polypeptide(L)'
;MSEVTTAYLTEEPQHLTAELEVMLRTCPRPVHLGPDRTVFATCQQREELSQLLQSHLLTHEEYMWVLFMRVYFSATWADKVNRLLTSITEHRRAHTPAGLPYDPRLGRPGKRYL
;
A
#
# COMPACT_ATOMS: atom_id res chain seq x y z
N MET A 1 23.62 -17.45 2.08
CA MET A 1 23.33 -16.02 1.91
C MET A 1 21.92 -15.89 1.37
N SER A 2 21.12 -14.97 1.92
CA SER A 2 19.69 -14.67 1.62
C SER A 2 18.66 -15.30 2.57
N GLU A 3 18.66 -14.89 3.84
CA GLU A 3 17.55 -15.12 4.81
C GLU A 3 17.03 -13.81 5.43
N VAL A 4 17.28 -12.66 4.79
CA VAL A 4 16.86 -11.36 5.35
C VAL A 4 15.49 -10.91 4.82
N THR A 5 14.96 -11.56 3.79
CA THR A 5 13.66 -11.19 3.19
C THR A 5 12.46 -11.70 3.97
N THR A 6 12.61 -12.74 4.80
CA THR A 6 11.50 -13.41 5.50
C THR A 6 11.26 -12.93 6.93
N ALA A 7 12.22 -12.24 7.55
CA ALA A 7 12.10 -11.81 8.95
C ALA A 7 11.17 -10.60 9.18
N TYR A 8 10.74 -9.92 8.11
CA TYR A 8 9.90 -8.71 8.21
C TYR A 8 8.39 -8.99 8.22
N LEU A 9 7.96 -10.25 8.08
CA LEU A 9 6.56 -10.61 7.84
C LEU A 9 5.99 -11.62 8.86
N THR A 10 6.73 -11.99 9.90
CA THR A 10 6.32 -13.08 10.81
C THR A 10 5.05 -12.78 11.62
N GLU A 11 4.63 -11.52 11.70
CA GLU A 11 3.35 -11.10 12.30
C GLU A 11 2.63 -10.11 11.38
N GLU A 12 2.66 -10.34 10.08
CA GLU A 12 1.79 -9.55 9.20
C GLU A 12 0.33 -9.75 9.63
N PRO A 13 -0.52 -8.72 9.68
CA PRO A 13 -1.93 -8.88 10.01
C PRO A 13 -2.64 -9.60 8.86
N GLN A 14 -2.50 -10.93 8.82
CA GLN A 14 -2.94 -11.81 7.72
C GLN A 14 -4.39 -11.55 7.33
N HIS A 15 -5.25 -11.23 8.30
CA HIS A 15 -6.64 -10.86 8.06
C HIS A 15 -6.78 -9.56 7.26
N LEU A 16 -6.03 -8.50 7.62
CA LEU A 16 -6.07 -7.21 6.91
C LEU A 16 -5.44 -7.32 5.53
N THR A 17 -4.36 -8.09 5.38
CA THR A 17 -3.74 -8.36 4.08
C THR A 17 -4.67 -9.16 3.18
N ALA A 18 -5.34 -10.19 3.69
CA ALA A 18 -6.32 -10.95 2.93
C ALA A 18 -7.53 -10.10 2.53
N GLU A 19 -8.02 -9.24 3.43
CA GLU A 19 -9.10 -8.29 3.14
C GLU A 19 -8.69 -7.31 2.04
N LEU A 20 -7.46 -6.78 2.12
CA LEU A 20 -6.88 -5.93 1.08
C LEU A 20 -6.83 -6.67 -0.27
N GLU A 21 -6.34 -7.91 -0.31
CA GLU A 21 -6.28 -8.70 -1.55
C GLU A 21 -7.67 -8.95 -2.16
N VAL A 22 -8.65 -9.36 -1.35
CA VAL A 22 -10.03 -9.58 -1.81
C VAL A 22 -10.62 -8.29 -2.36
N MET A 23 -10.41 -7.18 -1.66
CA MET A 23 -10.86 -5.86 -2.08
C MET A 23 -10.19 -5.44 -3.39
N LEU A 24 -8.89 -5.66 -3.55
CA LEU A 24 -8.15 -5.38 -4.79
C LEU A 24 -8.68 -6.20 -5.98
N ARG A 25 -8.96 -7.49 -5.77
CA ARG A 25 -9.51 -8.38 -6.82
C ARG A 25 -10.93 -8.02 -7.22
N THR A 26 -11.72 -7.54 -6.27
CA THR A 26 -13.12 -7.14 -6.50
C THR A 26 -13.25 -5.68 -6.95
N CYS A 27 -12.17 -4.91 -6.91
CA CYS A 27 -12.20 -3.55 -7.38
C CYS A 27 -12.59 -3.51 -8.86
N PRO A 28 -13.61 -2.72 -9.23
CA PRO A 28 -13.91 -2.50 -10.63
C PRO A 28 -12.65 -1.99 -11.34
N ARG A 29 -12.34 -2.60 -12.50
CA ARG A 29 -11.27 -2.09 -13.35
C ARG A 29 -11.56 -0.62 -13.63
N PRO A 30 -10.54 0.26 -13.61
CA PRO A 30 -10.78 1.67 -13.80
C PRO A 30 -11.37 1.88 -15.19
N VAL A 31 -12.67 2.15 -15.22
CA VAL A 31 -13.38 2.49 -16.44
C VAL A 31 -12.89 3.89 -16.77
N HIS A 32 -12.01 4.00 -17.75
CA HIS A 32 -11.69 5.28 -18.35
C HIS A 32 -12.99 5.87 -18.87
N LEU A 33 -13.52 6.88 -18.17
CA LEU A 33 -14.46 7.85 -18.72
C LEU A 33 -15.83 7.26 -19.12
N GLY A 34 -16.40 6.36 -18.32
CA GLY A 34 -17.82 6.01 -18.43
C GLY A 34 -18.73 7.16 -17.97
N PRO A 35 -19.98 7.26 -18.47
CA PRO A 35 -20.93 8.32 -18.11
C PRO A 35 -21.39 8.28 -16.64
N ASP A 36 -21.10 7.18 -15.95
CA ASP A 36 -21.23 7.12 -14.50
C ASP A 36 -20.16 8.03 -13.90
N ARG A 37 -20.64 9.10 -13.25
CA ARG A 37 -19.85 9.99 -12.40
C ARG A 37 -19.30 9.23 -11.19
N THR A 38 -18.43 8.25 -11.39
CA THR A 38 -17.56 7.77 -10.33
C THR A 38 -16.74 8.96 -9.87
N VAL A 39 -17.12 9.49 -8.71
CA VAL A 39 -16.38 10.56 -8.03
C VAL A 39 -14.99 9.99 -7.79
N PHE A 40 -14.01 10.47 -8.54
CA PHE A 40 -12.60 10.11 -8.36
C PHE A 40 -12.17 10.42 -6.92
N ALA A 41 -11.10 9.77 -6.47
CA ALA A 41 -10.47 10.09 -5.19
C ALA A 41 -10.34 11.61 -5.00
N THR A 42 -10.76 12.11 -3.83
CA THR A 42 -10.68 13.53 -3.48
C THR A 42 -9.21 13.96 -3.35
N CYS A 43 -8.94 15.27 -3.37
CA CYS A 43 -7.57 15.77 -3.15
C CYS A 43 -6.98 15.26 -1.83
N GLN A 44 -7.78 15.26 -0.76
CA GLN A 44 -7.38 14.74 0.55
C GLN A 44 -7.00 13.25 0.49
N GLN A 45 -7.84 12.41 -0.13
CA GLN A 45 -7.55 10.97 -0.25
C GLN A 45 -6.28 10.70 -1.06
N ARG A 46 -6.02 11.50 -2.10
CA ARG A 46 -4.78 11.40 -2.89
C ARG A 46 -3.56 11.81 -2.08
N GLU A 47 -3.71 12.77 -1.18
CA GLU A 47 -2.65 13.21 -0.28
C GLU A 47 -2.33 12.13 0.76
N GLU A 48 -3.35 11.54 1.39
CA GLU A 48 -3.21 10.39 2.29
C GLU A 48 -2.50 9.20 1.61
N LEU A 49 -2.93 8.84 0.39
CA LEU A 49 -2.26 7.81 -0.42
C LEU A 49 -0.80 8.20 -0.73
N SER A 50 -0.53 9.49 -1.00
CA SER A 50 0.83 9.96 -1.27
C SER A 50 1.74 9.91 -0.05
N GLN A 51 1.20 10.12 1.15
CA GLN A 51 1.94 9.93 2.40
C GLN A 51 2.28 8.46 2.62
N LEU A 52 1.34 7.54 2.32
CA LEU A 52 1.62 6.10 2.36
C LEU A 52 2.74 5.69 1.40
N LEU A 53 2.81 6.27 0.18
CA LEU A 53 3.90 6.02 -0.78
C LEU A 53 5.29 6.47 -0.28
N GLN A 54 5.37 7.33 0.73
CA GLN A 54 6.64 7.72 1.36
C GLN A 54 7.06 6.76 2.46
N SER A 55 6.18 5.84 2.88
CA SER A 55 6.46 4.86 3.91
C SER A 55 7.35 3.73 3.39
N HIS A 56 8.41 3.40 4.14
CA HIS A 56 9.23 2.21 3.93
C HIS A 56 8.54 0.92 4.40
N LEU A 57 7.31 1.02 4.91
CA LEU A 57 6.56 -0.10 5.50
C LEU A 57 5.59 -0.75 4.51
N LEU A 58 5.43 -0.19 3.31
CA LEU A 58 4.68 -0.84 2.24
C LEU A 58 5.54 -1.95 1.62
N THR A 59 4.90 -3.02 1.16
CA THR A 59 5.53 -3.98 0.25
C THR A 59 5.62 -3.38 -1.16
N HIS A 60 6.36 -4.04 -2.06
CA HIS A 60 6.41 -3.60 -3.46
C HIS A 60 5.04 -3.61 -4.12
N GLU A 61 4.27 -4.67 -3.90
CA GLU A 61 2.94 -4.84 -4.50
C GLU A 61 1.98 -3.77 -3.99
N GLU A 62 1.93 -3.54 -2.68
CA GLU A 62 1.12 -2.48 -2.08
C GLU A 62 1.49 -1.09 -2.61
N TYR A 63 2.79 -0.82 -2.78
CA TYR A 63 3.27 0.43 -3.36
C TYR A 63 2.76 0.63 -4.80
N MET A 64 2.82 -0.42 -5.62
CA MET A 64 2.28 -0.39 -6.99
C MET A 64 0.76 -0.19 -6.99
N TRP A 65 0.04 -0.81 -6.03
CA TRP A 65 -1.39 -0.61 -5.87
C TRP A 65 -1.74 0.83 -5.50
N VAL A 66 -1.09 1.41 -4.49
CA VAL A 66 -1.32 2.80 -4.07
C VAL A 66 -1.04 3.78 -5.21
N LEU A 67 0.03 3.55 -5.97
CA LEU A 67 0.35 4.35 -7.16
C LEU A 67 -0.79 4.35 -8.18
N PHE A 68 -1.36 3.18 -8.44
CA PHE A 68 -2.47 3.02 -9.38
C PHE A 68 -3.75 3.67 -8.86
N MET A 69 -4.09 3.46 -7.59
CA MET A 69 -5.33 3.96 -6.99
C MET A 69 -5.42 5.46 -6.89
N ARG A 70 -4.29 6.13 -6.60
CA ARG A 70 -4.21 7.59 -6.52
C ARG A 70 -4.69 8.27 -7.79
N VAL A 71 -4.56 7.61 -8.94
CA VAL A 71 -4.89 8.16 -10.25
C VAL A 71 -6.25 7.71 -10.76
N TYR A 72 -6.62 6.44 -10.53
CA TYR A 72 -7.66 5.80 -11.32
C TYR A 72 -8.93 5.41 -10.55
N PHE A 73 -8.96 5.51 -9.22
CA PHE A 73 -10.03 4.91 -8.42
C PHE A 73 -11.07 5.92 -7.94
N SER A 74 -12.27 5.42 -7.64
CA SER A 74 -13.31 6.21 -7.00
C SER A 74 -12.96 6.51 -5.55
N ALA A 75 -13.55 7.58 -5.02
CA ALA A 75 -13.36 8.01 -3.63
C ALA A 75 -13.70 6.91 -2.62
N THR A 76 -14.70 6.07 -2.90
CA THR A 76 -15.10 4.98 -2.01
C THR A 76 -14.04 3.89 -1.90
N TRP A 77 -13.41 3.49 -3.02
CA TRP A 77 -12.36 2.48 -2.99
C TRP A 77 -11.06 3.03 -2.43
N ALA A 78 -10.72 4.28 -2.78
CA ALA A 78 -9.56 4.97 -2.21
C ALA A 78 -9.63 5.05 -0.68
N ASP A 79 -10.79 5.37 -0.10
CA ASP A 79 -11.01 5.42 1.34
C ASP A 79 -10.79 4.05 2.01
N LYS A 80 -11.40 2.98 1.47
CA LYS A 80 -11.25 1.64 2.04
C LYS A 80 -9.80 1.15 2.02
N VAL A 81 -9.09 1.41 0.92
CA VAL A 81 -7.68 1.03 0.80
C VAL A 81 -6.80 1.86 1.73
N ASN A 82 -7.05 3.17 1.84
CA ASN A 82 -6.35 4.03 2.79
C ASN A 82 -6.47 3.48 4.22
N ARG A 83 -7.67 3.11 4.65
CA ARG A 83 -7.88 2.54 6.00
C ARG A 83 -7.09 1.26 6.21
N LEU A 84 -7.22 0.29 5.30
CA LEU A 84 -6.53 -1.01 5.42
C LEU A 84 -5.02 -0.85 5.41
N LEU A 85 -4.46 -0.08 4.47
CA LEU A 85 -3.01 0.15 4.40
C LEU A 85 -2.48 0.95 5.58
N THR A 86 -3.24 1.91 6.10
CA THR A 86 -2.86 2.63 7.32
C THR A 86 -2.76 1.67 8.49
N SER A 87 -3.78 0.84 8.72
CA SER A 87 -3.74 -0.16 9.81
C SER A 87 -2.62 -1.19 9.64
N ILE A 88 -2.37 -1.65 8.42
CA ILE A 88 -1.25 -2.57 8.12
C ILE A 88 0.09 -1.89 8.40
N THR A 89 0.29 -0.65 7.93
CA THR A 89 1.56 0.07 8.13
C THR A 89 1.78 0.47 9.59
N GLU A 90 0.73 0.79 10.35
CA GLU A 90 0.81 1.00 11.80
C GLU A 90 1.21 -0.28 12.53
N HIS A 91 0.59 -1.42 12.18
CA HIS A 91 0.96 -2.72 12.74
C HIS A 91 2.43 -3.03 12.45
N ARG A 92 2.87 -2.86 11.20
CA ARG A 92 4.27 -3.06 10.82
C ARG A 92 5.19 -2.10 11.56
N ARG A 93 4.83 -0.82 11.74
CA ARG A 93 5.62 0.15 12.51
C ARG A 93 5.85 -0.30 13.95
N ALA A 94 4.81 -0.84 14.60
CA ALA A 94 4.89 -1.32 15.97
C ALA A 94 5.80 -2.55 16.13
N HIS A 95 5.91 -3.39 15.08
CA HIS A 95 6.63 -4.68 15.12
C HIS A 95 7.93 -4.68 14.29
N THR A 96 8.30 -3.58 13.64
CA THR A 96 9.56 -3.49 12.88
C THR A 96 10.69 -3.07 13.82
N PRO A 97 11.64 -3.98 14.16
CA PRO A 97 12.86 -3.56 14.83
C PRO A 97 13.66 -2.63 13.91
N ALA A 98 14.41 -1.69 14.49
CA ALA A 98 15.24 -0.73 13.76
C ALA A 98 16.23 -1.46 12.83
N GLY A 99 15.84 -1.67 11.58
CA GLY A 99 16.59 -2.33 10.53
C GLY A 99 16.62 -1.47 9.27
N LEU A 100 17.48 -1.84 8.33
CA LEU A 100 17.72 -1.07 7.09
C LEU A 100 16.41 -0.67 6.40
N PRO A 101 16.31 0.58 5.87
CA PRO A 101 15.09 1.01 5.20
C PRO A 101 14.84 0.12 3.96
N TYR A 102 13.72 -0.59 3.96
CA TYR A 102 13.22 -1.25 2.76
C TYR A 102 12.76 -0.19 1.77
N ASP A 103 13.16 -0.29 0.50
CA ASP A 103 12.66 0.61 -0.55
C ASP A 103 11.58 -0.11 -1.36
N PRO A 104 10.29 0.17 -1.10
CA PRO A 104 9.19 -0.47 -1.82
C PRO A 104 9.19 -0.18 -3.32
N ARG A 105 9.86 0.89 -3.78
CA ARG A 105 9.98 1.23 -5.20
C ARG A 105 10.79 0.21 -5.97
N LEU A 106 11.78 -0.38 -5.31
CA LEU A 106 12.77 -1.24 -5.91
C LEU A 106 12.54 -2.73 -5.61
N GLY A 107 11.57 -3.05 -4.74
CA GLY A 107 11.28 -4.41 -4.32
C GLY A 107 12.44 -5.11 -3.60
N ARG A 108 13.35 -4.33 -3.00
CA ARG A 108 14.59 -4.84 -2.38
C ARG A 108 15.03 -3.97 -1.20
N PRO A 109 15.79 -4.52 -0.24
CA PRO A 109 16.34 -3.72 0.85
C PRO A 109 17.17 -2.55 0.30
N GLY A 110 17.00 -1.35 0.89
CA GLY A 110 17.76 -0.18 0.52
C GLY A 110 19.27 -0.41 0.73
N LYS A 111 20.09 -0.02 -0.25
CA LYS A 111 21.54 -0.04 -0.09
C LYS A 111 21.93 1.09 0.87
N ARG A 112 22.68 0.78 1.95
CA ARG A 112 23.46 1.80 2.66
C ARG A 112 24.50 2.33 1.68
N TYR A 113 24.33 3.56 1.22
CA TYR A 113 25.46 4.34 0.73
C TYR A 113 26.19 4.80 2.00
N LEU A 114 27.28 4.09 2.33
CA LEU A 114 28.30 4.58 3.27
C LEU A 114 29.11 5.68 2.58
#